data_AF-A0A183TDH2-F1
#
_entry.id   AF-A0A183TDH2-F1
#
_cell.length_a   1.000
_cell.length_b   1.000
_cell.length_c   1.000
_cell.angle_alpha   90.00
_cell.angle_beta   90.00
_cell.angle_gamma   90.00
#
_symmetry.space_group_name_H-M   'P 1'
#
loop_
_entity.id
_entity.type
_entity.pdbx_description
1 polymer ?
#
loop_
_entity_poly.entity_id
_entity_poly.type
_entity_poly.pdbx_seq_one_letter_code
_entity_poly.pdbx_strand_id
1 'polypeptide(L)'
;MTPHTRKLYLCEEKSQDKGPSVDSADLEERIAARRLRIENRVAQQDPEFFDQKVEDDDDGTKLPEISKEQVEMSMQRIVNLCRNGNAFISNIKVACDARENLRRLEEDELTLIRTRKLEAEAKAAEETFKALLEEQKKTCAAMIDEKNRLIHEIHLELKAKDDHFVKELKKRSEDVEVMVERMESQMKSMQRAYTFELQEIEVDYLKERQARIEELDGLIHTLRTNHCQEFNALKLRLTTEVQQLETDLQQMKAAYQLNLEKLEYNFQVLKRRDEENTITKSKQKRKITHLQDQLNIIRTRSRKMEEQMRAENEQLSEDYKKRMEMFRELQKKSKFLIEAEDRNYRDIWLMNENEMKIEAQRLLNADRVITEQHLGLKWEKPDISFMDNCGPPSAADKTSQPESIAAKILRMISRDETLRIFLWPPLAGTNSHKWLLKAGFFSAATTWVALMTSGLNQERVSSALFASTPNMSDSRTSHHHPHLKSPTANATAIP
;
A
#
# COMPACT_ATOMS: atom_id res chain seq x y z
N MET A 1 -34.12 -47.66 -143.80
CA MET A 1 -34.04 -48.15 -142.41
C MET A 1 -33.00 -47.33 -141.66
N THR A 2 -33.23 -47.03 -140.38
CA THR A 2 -32.17 -46.82 -139.38
C THR A 2 -31.31 -48.11 -139.27
N PRO A 3 -30.07 -48.17 -138.71
CA PRO A 3 -29.64 -47.38 -137.55
C PRO A 3 -28.10 -47.08 -137.35
N HIS A 4 -27.81 -46.25 -136.34
CA HIS A 4 -26.80 -46.43 -135.26
C HIS A 4 -25.28 -46.68 -135.47
N THR A 5 -24.52 -46.10 -134.51
CA THR A 5 -23.39 -46.66 -133.69
C THR A 5 -21.89 -46.48 -134.03
N ARG A 6 -21.23 -45.62 -133.20
CA ARG A 6 -20.12 -45.89 -132.23
C ARG A 6 -18.61 -45.93 -132.63
N LYS A 7 -17.80 -45.37 -131.69
CA LYS A 7 -16.39 -45.70 -131.26
C LYS A 7 -15.21 -45.29 -132.20
N LEU A 8 -13.95 -45.06 -131.78
CA LEU A 8 -13.27 -44.72 -130.48
C LEU A 8 -11.76 -44.34 -130.70
N TYR A 9 -11.18 -43.55 -129.77
CA TYR A 9 -9.78 -43.56 -129.23
C TYR A 9 -8.47 -43.14 -129.98
N LEU A 10 -7.65 -42.34 -129.25
CA LEU A 10 -6.16 -42.17 -129.19
C LEU A 10 -5.34 -41.87 -130.49
N CYS A 11 -4.31 -41.01 -130.54
CA CYS A 11 -3.19 -40.77 -129.61
C CYS A 11 -2.45 -39.40 -129.84
N GLU A 12 -1.39 -39.17 -129.07
CA GLU A 12 -0.64 -37.94 -128.68
C GLU A 12 -0.02 -36.94 -129.72
N GLU A 13 -0.03 -35.66 -129.31
CA GLU A 13 1.01 -34.60 -129.39
C GLU A 13 2.06 -34.51 -130.53
N LYS A 14 1.92 -33.53 -131.45
CA LYS A 14 2.57 -32.18 -131.41
C LYS A 14 2.44 -31.40 -132.73
N SER A 15 2.29 -30.07 -132.62
CA SER A 15 2.38 -29.04 -133.67
C SER A 15 1.46 -29.14 -134.89
N GLN A 16 0.73 -28.06 -135.20
CA GLN A 16 0.92 -27.31 -136.45
C GLN A 16 0.08 -26.02 -136.48
N ASP A 17 0.66 -25.02 -137.13
CA ASP A 17 0.09 -23.71 -137.44
C ASP A 17 -1.18 -23.83 -138.32
N LYS A 18 -2.20 -23.00 -138.03
CA LYS A 18 -3.44 -22.88 -138.81
C LYS A 18 -3.85 -21.41 -138.83
N GLY A 19 -3.72 -20.79 -140.00
CA GLY A 19 -3.90 -19.35 -140.21
C GLY A 19 -5.32 -18.79 -139.98
N PRO A 20 -5.49 -17.46 -140.18
CA PRO A 20 -6.55 -16.66 -139.57
C PRO A 20 -8.00 -17.16 -139.75
N SER A 21 -8.71 -17.30 -138.62
CA SER A 21 -10.09 -17.78 -138.58
C SER A 21 -11.14 -16.66 -138.64
N VAL A 22 -12.23 -16.92 -139.35
CA VAL A 22 -13.28 -15.93 -139.66
C VAL A 22 -14.29 -15.78 -138.53
N ASP A 23 -14.25 -16.69 -137.56
CA ASP A 23 -15.06 -16.71 -136.34
C ASP A 23 -14.21 -16.39 -135.08
N SER A 24 -13.02 -15.79 -135.26
CA SER A 24 -12.15 -15.36 -134.16
C SER A 24 -12.74 -14.18 -133.35
N ALA A 25 -12.35 -14.09 -132.08
CA ALA A 25 -12.72 -12.99 -131.19
C ALA A 25 -11.94 -11.69 -131.49
N ASP A 26 -10.75 -11.79 -132.09
CA ASP A 26 -9.90 -10.64 -132.41
C ASP A 26 -10.35 -9.90 -133.69
N LEU A 27 -10.16 -8.58 -133.73
CA LEU A 27 -10.61 -7.75 -134.85
C LEU A 27 -9.63 -7.76 -136.03
N GLU A 28 -8.31 -7.70 -135.78
CA GLU A 28 -7.31 -7.74 -136.85
C GLU A 28 -7.30 -9.11 -137.54
N GLU A 29 -7.39 -10.19 -136.75
CA GLU A 29 -7.47 -11.56 -137.27
C GLU A 29 -8.72 -11.78 -138.14
N ARG A 30 -9.88 -11.21 -137.77
CA ARG A 30 -11.10 -11.23 -138.61
C ARG A 30 -10.98 -10.38 -139.87
N ILE A 31 -10.28 -9.25 -139.82
CA ILE A 31 -10.01 -8.41 -141.01
C ILE A 31 -9.07 -9.16 -141.96
N ALA A 32 -8.02 -9.82 -141.44
CA ALA A 32 -7.12 -10.67 -142.21
C ALA A 32 -7.87 -11.87 -142.83
N ALA A 33 -8.68 -12.59 -142.05
CA ALA A 33 -9.48 -13.72 -142.51
C ALA A 33 -10.53 -13.33 -143.58
N ARG A 34 -11.10 -12.12 -143.49
CA ARG A 34 -11.97 -11.58 -144.54
C ARG A 34 -11.22 -11.17 -145.80
N ARG A 35 -10.02 -10.57 -145.68
CA ARG A 35 -9.15 -10.29 -146.84
C ARG A 35 -8.77 -11.59 -147.57
N LEU A 36 -8.35 -12.63 -146.85
CA LEU A 36 -8.07 -13.96 -147.39
C LEU A 36 -9.29 -14.65 -148.03
N ARG A 37 -10.51 -14.43 -147.52
CA ARG A 37 -11.75 -14.90 -148.20
C ARG A 37 -12.08 -14.13 -149.48
N ILE A 38 -11.69 -12.87 -149.58
CA ILE A 38 -11.89 -12.05 -150.79
C ILE A 38 -10.83 -12.41 -151.84
N GLU A 39 -9.57 -12.53 -151.42
CA GLU A 39 -8.44 -12.94 -152.24
C GLU A 39 -8.63 -14.35 -152.83
N ASN A 40 -9.00 -15.35 -152.01
CA ASN A 40 -9.32 -16.70 -152.50
C ASN A 40 -10.60 -16.78 -153.35
N ARG A 41 -11.47 -15.77 -153.33
CA ARG A 41 -12.65 -15.70 -154.22
C ARG A 41 -12.30 -15.05 -155.56
N VAL A 42 -11.31 -14.15 -155.58
CA VAL A 42 -10.72 -13.57 -156.80
C VAL A 42 -9.76 -14.55 -157.48
N ALA A 43 -9.17 -15.49 -156.73
CA ALA A 43 -8.23 -16.50 -157.22
C ALA A 43 -8.86 -17.86 -157.63
N GLN A 44 -10.19 -17.95 -157.84
CA GLN A 44 -10.87 -19.23 -158.15
C GLN A 44 -11.72 -19.29 -159.44
N GLN A 45 -11.74 -18.26 -160.29
CA GLN A 45 -12.17 -18.41 -161.70
C GLN A 45 -11.28 -17.56 -162.64
N ASP A 46 -10.87 -18.18 -163.74
CA ASP A 46 -9.72 -17.79 -164.59
C ASP A 46 -9.95 -16.59 -165.54
N PRO A 47 -8.85 -15.93 -166.00
CA PRO A 47 -8.81 -15.04 -167.16
C PRO A 47 -8.63 -15.81 -168.50
N GLU A 48 -8.40 -15.09 -169.62
CA GLU A 48 -8.09 -15.57 -170.99
C GLU A 48 -9.29 -16.09 -171.84
N PHE A 49 -9.39 -15.95 -173.18
CA PHE A 49 -8.53 -15.33 -174.22
C PHE A 49 -9.26 -15.10 -175.58
N PHE A 50 -8.95 -13.96 -176.22
CA PHE A 50 -9.11 -13.55 -177.65
C PHE A 50 -10.43 -13.26 -178.41
N ASP A 51 -10.23 -12.25 -179.25
CA ASP A 51 -11.00 -11.58 -180.29
C ASP A 51 -11.07 -12.38 -181.63
N GLN A 52 -12.02 -12.00 -182.50
CA GLN A 52 -11.83 -11.72 -183.94
C GLN A 52 -12.62 -12.51 -185.04
N LYS A 53 -13.63 -11.81 -185.63
CA LYS A 53 -13.98 -11.64 -187.08
C LYS A 53 -14.32 -12.80 -188.07
N VAL A 54 -15.32 -12.51 -188.95
CA VAL A 54 -15.38 -12.72 -190.44
C VAL A 54 -15.58 -14.17 -190.95
N GLU A 55 -16.28 -14.53 -192.05
CA GLU A 55 -17.28 -13.88 -192.96
C GLU A 55 -18.12 -14.96 -193.68
N ASP A 56 -18.99 -14.49 -194.58
CA ASP A 56 -20.00 -15.07 -195.49
C ASP A 56 -19.73 -16.34 -196.37
N ASP A 57 -20.81 -16.69 -197.10
CA ASP A 57 -20.92 -17.30 -198.45
C ASP A 57 -21.05 -18.84 -198.72
N ASP A 58 -22.30 -19.20 -199.09
CA ASP A 58 -22.77 -19.69 -200.42
C ASP A 58 -22.57 -21.15 -200.93
N ASP A 59 -23.45 -21.49 -201.90
CA ASP A 59 -23.84 -22.78 -202.52
C ASP A 59 -22.80 -23.44 -203.47
N GLY A 60 -22.95 -24.73 -203.84
CA GLY A 60 -22.15 -25.29 -204.95
C GLY A 60 -21.99 -26.80 -205.26
N THR A 61 -23.06 -27.52 -205.61
CA THR A 61 -23.14 -28.43 -206.81
C THR A 61 -22.29 -29.74 -207.02
N LYS A 62 -22.95 -30.92 -206.89
CA LYS A 62 -23.00 -32.16 -207.77
C LYS A 62 -21.68 -32.92 -208.18
N LEU A 63 -21.65 -34.18 -208.65
CA LEU A 63 -22.56 -35.15 -209.33
C LEU A 63 -22.21 -36.61 -208.90
N PRO A 64 -22.98 -37.69 -209.26
CA PRO A 64 -24.17 -37.78 -210.14
C PRO A 64 -25.43 -38.28 -209.36
N GLU A 65 -26.52 -38.90 -209.88
CA GLU A 65 -26.87 -39.43 -211.22
C GLU A 65 -28.42 -39.46 -211.49
N ILE A 66 -28.79 -40.11 -212.60
CA ILE A 66 -30.09 -40.36 -213.25
C ILE A 66 -31.14 -40.95 -212.27
N SER A 67 -32.31 -40.34 -211.97
CA SER A 67 -33.31 -39.76 -212.88
C SER A 67 -34.39 -38.95 -212.12
N LYS A 68 -34.96 -37.91 -212.75
CA LYS A 68 -36.41 -37.56 -212.84
C LYS A 68 -36.66 -36.09 -213.16
N GLU A 69 -36.79 -35.83 -214.46
CA GLU A 69 -37.07 -34.55 -215.14
C GLU A 69 -38.50 -33.98 -214.90
N GLN A 70 -39.20 -34.43 -213.85
CA GLN A 70 -40.64 -34.22 -213.67
C GLN A 70 -41.02 -33.36 -212.44
N VAL A 71 -40.07 -33.03 -211.57
CA VAL A 71 -40.32 -32.22 -210.35
C VAL A 71 -39.99 -30.74 -210.54
N GLU A 72 -38.95 -30.42 -211.32
CA GLU A 72 -38.41 -29.08 -211.59
C GLU A 72 -39.51 -28.07 -212.01
N MET A 73 -40.37 -28.48 -212.94
CA MET A 73 -41.46 -27.65 -213.50
C MET A 73 -42.56 -27.29 -212.49
N SER A 74 -42.70 -28.03 -211.38
CA SER A 74 -43.67 -27.73 -210.33
C SER A 74 -43.11 -26.69 -209.34
N MET A 75 -41.81 -26.79 -209.02
CA MET A 75 -41.17 -25.99 -207.99
C MET A 75 -41.12 -24.50 -208.34
N GLN A 76 -40.80 -24.16 -209.59
CA GLN A 76 -40.67 -22.77 -210.04
C GLN A 76 -41.97 -21.95 -209.93
N ARG A 77 -43.15 -22.60 -209.93
CA ARG A 77 -44.44 -21.90 -209.81
C ARG A 77 -44.78 -21.50 -208.37
N ILE A 78 -44.25 -22.21 -207.37
CA ILE A 78 -44.52 -21.97 -205.94
C ILE A 78 -43.64 -20.83 -205.39
N VAL A 79 -42.38 -20.73 -205.84
CA VAL A 79 -41.42 -19.69 -205.40
C VAL A 79 -41.95 -18.27 -205.61
N ASN A 80 -42.63 -18.01 -206.72
CA ASN A 80 -43.17 -16.69 -207.05
C ASN A 80 -44.36 -16.25 -206.17
N LEU A 81 -45.08 -17.17 -205.51
CA LEU A 81 -46.12 -16.81 -204.54
C LEU A 81 -45.53 -16.53 -203.14
N CYS A 82 -44.50 -17.26 -202.71
CA CYS A 82 -43.92 -17.09 -201.38
C CYS A 82 -43.18 -15.75 -201.20
N ARG A 83 -42.51 -15.26 -202.26
CA ARG A 83 -41.66 -14.05 -202.17
C ARG A 83 -42.47 -12.77 -201.88
N ASN A 84 -43.69 -12.67 -202.41
CA ASN A 84 -44.56 -11.50 -202.20
C ASN A 84 -45.23 -11.48 -200.81
N GLY A 85 -45.41 -12.64 -200.17
CA GLY A 85 -45.96 -12.71 -198.80
C GLY A 85 -44.98 -12.20 -197.73
N ASN A 86 -43.69 -12.53 -197.87
CA ASN A 86 -42.68 -12.18 -196.85
C ASN A 86 -42.41 -10.66 -196.75
N ALA A 87 -42.51 -9.92 -197.85
CA ALA A 87 -42.22 -8.48 -197.86
C ALA A 87 -43.18 -7.67 -196.97
N PHE A 88 -44.44 -8.07 -196.86
CA PHE A 88 -45.45 -7.35 -196.06
C PHE A 88 -45.26 -7.56 -194.55
N ILE A 89 -44.75 -8.73 -194.14
CA ILE A 89 -44.55 -9.10 -192.73
C ILE A 89 -43.32 -8.39 -192.14
N SER A 90 -42.28 -8.14 -192.94
CA SER A 90 -41.02 -7.54 -192.47
C SER A 90 -41.20 -6.11 -191.93
N ASN A 91 -41.97 -5.26 -192.64
CA ASN A 91 -42.18 -3.86 -192.25
C ASN A 91 -42.96 -3.70 -190.93
N ILE A 92 -43.79 -4.67 -190.56
CA ILE A 92 -44.57 -4.62 -189.30
C ILE A 92 -43.67 -4.88 -188.08
N LYS A 93 -42.61 -5.70 -188.21
CA LYS A 93 -41.68 -5.99 -187.10
C LYS A 93 -40.86 -4.77 -186.67
N VAL A 94 -40.24 -4.08 -187.61
CA VAL A 94 -39.36 -2.92 -187.33
C VAL A 94 -40.11 -1.79 -186.59
N ALA A 95 -41.40 -1.58 -186.93
CA ALA A 95 -42.26 -0.59 -186.28
C ALA A 95 -42.76 -1.00 -184.87
N CYS A 96 -42.57 -2.26 -184.46
CA CYS A 96 -42.83 -2.71 -183.09
C CYS A 96 -41.59 -2.53 -182.21
N ASP A 97 -40.41 -2.96 -182.68
CA ASP A 97 -39.16 -2.87 -181.91
C ASP A 97 -38.81 -1.41 -181.57
N ALA A 98 -39.04 -0.47 -182.51
CA ALA A 98 -38.82 0.96 -182.28
C ALA A 98 -39.72 1.55 -181.17
N ARG A 99 -40.94 1.04 -180.98
CA ARG A 99 -41.85 1.50 -179.91
C ARG A 99 -41.50 0.90 -178.55
N GLU A 100 -41.02 -0.34 -178.52
CA GLU A 100 -40.64 -1.00 -177.28
C GLU A 100 -39.37 -0.38 -176.67
N ASN A 101 -38.41 0.02 -177.51
CA ASN A 101 -37.19 0.67 -177.04
C ASN A 101 -37.43 2.04 -176.39
N LEU A 102 -38.43 2.80 -176.88
CA LEU A 102 -38.77 4.12 -176.32
C LEU A 102 -39.33 3.99 -174.89
N ARG A 103 -40.15 2.96 -174.62
CA ARG A 103 -40.80 2.76 -173.32
C ARG A 103 -39.82 2.43 -172.19
N ARG A 104 -38.73 1.71 -172.51
CA ARG A 104 -37.69 1.35 -171.51
C ARG A 104 -36.91 2.56 -171.02
N LEU A 105 -36.59 3.50 -171.92
CA LEU A 105 -35.89 4.73 -171.55
C LEU A 105 -36.70 5.59 -170.56
N GLU A 106 -38.02 5.63 -170.71
CA GLU A 106 -38.92 6.35 -169.78
C GLU A 106 -39.01 5.65 -168.40
N GLU A 107 -39.00 4.31 -168.34
CA GLU A 107 -38.97 3.57 -167.05
C GLU A 107 -37.62 3.71 -166.31
N ASP A 108 -36.50 3.69 -167.03
CA ASP A 108 -35.16 3.85 -166.46
C ASP A 108 -34.96 5.26 -165.85
N GLU A 109 -35.46 6.33 -166.49
CA GLU A 109 -35.41 7.68 -165.92
C GLU A 109 -36.22 7.80 -164.61
N LEU A 110 -37.39 7.19 -164.55
CA LEU A 110 -38.26 7.22 -163.37
C LEU A 110 -37.65 6.46 -162.18
N THR A 111 -36.95 5.35 -162.42
CA THR A 111 -36.29 4.60 -161.34
C THR A 111 -35.10 5.36 -160.74
N LEU A 112 -34.30 6.05 -161.55
CA LEU A 112 -33.18 6.88 -161.10
C LEU A 112 -33.61 8.07 -160.23
N ILE A 113 -34.75 8.70 -160.56
CA ILE A 113 -35.31 9.80 -159.75
C ILE A 113 -35.79 9.29 -158.39
N ARG A 114 -36.37 8.08 -158.34
CA ARG A 114 -36.87 7.48 -157.10
C ARG A 114 -35.75 7.11 -156.13
N THR A 115 -34.65 6.53 -156.60
CA THR A 115 -33.51 6.16 -155.75
C THR A 115 -32.85 7.40 -155.14
N ARG A 116 -32.63 8.46 -155.94
CA ARG A 116 -32.07 9.73 -155.44
C ARG A 116 -32.91 10.37 -154.33
N LYS A 117 -34.25 10.30 -154.39
CA LYS A 117 -35.11 10.80 -153.31
C LYS A 117 -34.94 10.00 -152.02
N LEU A 118 -34.94 8.67 -152.11
CA LEU A 118 -34.76 7.80 -150.94
C LEU A 118 -33.36 7.97 -150.30
N GLU A 119 -32.31 8.17 -151.09
CA GLU A 119 -30.97 8.45 -150.56
C GLU A 119 -30.87 9.83 -149.88
N ALA A 120 -31.55 10.85 -150.42
CA ALA A 120 -31.61 12.17 -149.81
C ALA A 120 -32.39 12.15 -148.48
N GLU A 121 -33.53 11.45 -148.44
CA GLU A 121 -34.32 11.23 -147.23
C GLU A 121 -33.52 10.45 -146.16
N ALA A 122 -32.78 9.41 -146.56
CA ALA A 122 -31.94 8.65 -145.65
C ALA A 122 -30.80 9.50 -145.03
N LYS A 123 -30.13 10.35 -145.82
CA LYS A 123 -29.11 11.28 -145.31
C LYS A 123 -29.70 12.32 -144.37
N ALA A 124 -30.84 12.91 -144.71
CA ALA A 124 -31.53 13.86 -143.84
C ALA A 124 -31.95 13.21 -142.49
N ALA A 125 -32.38 11.95 -142.52
CA ALA A 125 -32.67 11.18 -141.30
C ALA A 125 -31.40 10.90 -140.45
N GLU A 126 -30.26 10.62 -141.09
CA GLU A 126 -28.99 10.41 -140.37
C GLU A 126 -28.46 11.71 -139.74
N GLU A 127 -28.52 12.83 -140.45
CA GLU A 127 -28.10 14.14 -139.95
C GLU A 127 -28.98 14.64 -138.80
N THR A 128 -30.31 14.49 -138.92
CA THR A 128 -31.24 14.83 -137.83
C THR A 128 -31.03 13.95 -136.60
N PHE A 129 -30.79 12.64 -136.76
CA PHE A 129 -30.48 11.76 -135.62
C PHE A 129 -29.16 12.13 -134.94
N LYS A 130 -28.10 12.45 -135.71
CA LYS A 130 -26.81 12.92 -135.16
C LYS A 130 -26.96 14.24 -134.41
N ALA A 131 -27.72 15.20 -134.94
CA ALA A 131 -27.99 16.47 -134.27
C ALA A 131 -28.70 16.27 -132.92
N LEU A 132 -29.71 15.40 -132.87
CA LEU A 132 -30.43 15.02 -131.65
C LEU A 132 -29.51 14.33 -130.62
N LEU A 133 -28.56 13.52 -131.09
CA LEU A 133 -27.57 12.85 -130.24
C LEU A 133 -26.54 13.84 -129.65
N GLU A 134 -26.10 14.84 -130.41
CA GLU A 134 -25.23 15.90 -129.88
C GLU A 134 -25.96 16.86 -128.93
N GLU A 135 -27.24 17.16 -129.18
CA GLU A 135 -28.08 17.91 -128.24
C GLU A 135 -28.30 17.13 -126.93
N GLN A 136 -28.52 15.81 -127.03
CA GLN A 136 -28.60 14.94 -125.85
C GLN A 136 -27.27 14.89 -125.09
N LYS A 137 -26.13 14.77 -125.78
CA LYS A 137 -24.80 14.84 -125.12
C LYS A 137 -24.59 16.16 -124.41
N LYS A 138 -24.95 17.28 -125.04
CA LYS A 138 -24.82 18.63 -124.46
C LYS A 138 -25.68 18.82 -123.22
N THR A 139 -26.92 18.33 -123.24
CA THR A 139 -27.80 18.38 -122.06
C THR A 139 -27.35 17.43 -120.94
N CYS A 140 -26.84 16.24 -121.27
CA CYS A 140 -26.21 15.35 -120.29
C CYS A 140 -24.94 15.96 -119.67
N ALA A 141 -24.08 16.63 -120.46
CA ALA A 141 -22.89 17.31 -119.97
C ALA A 141 -23.26 18.45 -119.00
N ALA A 142 -24.20 19.32 -119.36
CA ALA A 142 -24.69 20.37 -118.47
C ALA A 142 -25.28 19.84 -117.15
N MET A 143 -25.98 18.70 -117.19
CA MET A 143 -26.47 18.03 -115.97
C MET A 143 -25.34 17.44 -115.12
N ILE A 144 -24.27 16.94 -115.74
CA ILE A 144 -23.07 16.45 -115.03
C ILE A 144 -22.34 17.62 -114.37
N ASP A 145 -22.18 18.75 -115.06
CA ASP A 145 -21.53 19.94 -114.51
C ASP A 145 -22.31 20.51 -113.32
N GLU A 146 -23.64 20.60 -113.40
CA GLU A 146 -24.47 21.05 -112.26
C GLU A 146 -24.47 20.04 -111.10
N LYS A 147 -24.43 18.73 -111.39
CA LYS A 147 -24.21 17.69 -110.34
C LYS A 147 -22.84 17.84 -109.69
N ASN A 148 -21.79 18.09 -110.47
CA ASN A 148 -20.43 18.33 -109.96
C ASN A 148 -20.37 19.61 -109.11
N ARG A 149 -21.08 20.67 -109.52
CA ARG A 149 -21.25 21.91 -108.75
C ARG A 149 -21.93 21.64 -107.40
N LEU A 150 -23.04 20.90 -107.40
CA LEU A 150 -23.76 20.52 -106.19
C LEU A 150 -22.95 19.60 -105.27
N ILE A 151 -22.20 18.64 -105.84
CA ILE A 151 -21.27 17.79 -105.08
C ILE A 151 -20.18 18.63 -104.42
N HIS A 152 -19.64 19.64 -105.11
CA HIS A 152 -18.65 20.55 -104.53
C HIS A 152 -19.25 21.42 -103.41
N GLU A 153 -20.46 21.96 -103.61
CA GLU A 153 -21.19 22.76 -102.61
C GLU A 153 -21.49 21.94 -101.34
N ILE A 154 -21.98 20.71 -101.49
CA ILE A 154 -22.22 19.77 -100.38
C ILE A 154 -20.91 19.39 -99.68
N HIS A 155 -19.82 19.11 -100.41
CA HIS A 155 -18.51 18.84 -99.79
C HIS A 155 -17.99 20.06 -99.01
N LEU A 156 -18.22 21.27 -99.49
CA LEU A 156 -17.82 22.50 -98.79
C LEU A 156 -18.65 22.72 -97.52
N GLU A 157 -19.97 22.47 -97.57
CA GLU A 157 -20.86 22.56 -96.41
C GLU A 157 -20.54 21.49 -95.36
N LEU A 158 -20.29 20.24 -95.78
CA LEU A 158 -19.84 19.15 -94.91
C LEU A 158 -18.52 19.53 -94.22
N LYS A 159 -17.53 19.98 -94.98
CA LYS A 159 -16.24 20.44 -94.41
C LYS A 159 -16.42 21.60 -93.43
N ALA A 160 -17.28 22.57 -93.73
CA ALA A 160 -17.55 23.69 -92.83
C ALA A 160 -18.25 23.24 -91.53
N LYS A 161 -19.13 22.23 -91.60
CA LYS A 161 -19.75 21.60 -90.42
C LYS A 161 -18.75 20.77 -89.63
N ASP A 162 -17.90 19.99 -90.28
CA ASP A 162 -16.83 19.23 -89.62
C ASP A 162 -15.84 20.16 -88.91
N ASP A 163 -15.38 21.22 -89.58
CA ASP A 163 -14.53 22.27 -88.99
C ASP A 163 -15.22 22.95 -87.79
N HIS A 164 -16.55 23.12 -87.82
CA HIS A 164 -17.33 23.64 -86.70
C HIS A 164 -17.41 22.64 -85.54
N PHE A 165 -17.71 21.36 -85.83
CA PHE A 165 -17.76 20.31 -84.80
C PHE A 165 -16.39 20.12 -84.11
N VAL A 166 -15.29 20.16 -84.87
CA VAL A 166 -13.93 20.10 -84.31
C VAL A 166 -13.64 21.30 -83.41
N LYS A 167 -14.04 22.51 -83.80
CA LYS A 167 -13.89 23.72 -82.94
C LYS A 167 -14.69 23.62 -81.66
N GLU A 168 -15.95 23.18 -81.73
CA GLU A 168 -16.84 23.03 -80.58
C GLU A 168 -16.34 21.91 -79.63
N LEU A 169 -15.84 20.80 -80.16
CA LEU A 169 -15.19 19.75 -79.37
C LEU A 169 -13.91 20.26 -78.69
N LYS A 170 -13.07 21.01 -79.40
CA LYS A 170 -11.84 21.60 -78.83
C LYS A 170 -12.17 22.57 -77.70
N LYS A 171 -13.15 23.45 -77.89
CA LYS A 171 -13.61 24.39 -76.86
C LYS A 171 -14.15 23.65 -75.63
N ARG A 172 -14.92 22.58 -75.82
CA ARG A 172 -15.39 21.74 -74.69
C ARG A 172 -14.24 21.03 -73.97
N SER A 173 -13.17 20.63 -74.67
CA SER A 173 -11.94 20.13 -74.03
C SER A 173 -11.29 21.21 -73.17
N GLU A 174 -11.11 22.41 -73.72
CA GLU A 174 -10.53 23.57 -73.03
C GLU A 174 -11.37 23.96 -71.79
N ASP A 175 -12.71 23.98 -71.89
CA ASP A 175 -13.62 24.23 -70.76
C ASP A 175 -13.51 23.14 -69.66
N VAL A 176 -13.32 21.87 -70.05
CA VAL A 176 -13.12 20.75 -69.11
C VAL A 176 -11.73 20.81 -68.46
N GLU A 177 -10.68 21.14 -69.21
CA GLU A 177 -9.32 21.32 -68.69
C GLU A 177 -9.28 22.42 -67.62
N VAL A 178 -9.88 23.59 -67.88
CA VAL A 178 -10.01 24.67 -66.90
C VAL A 178 -10.83 24.26 -65.67
N MET A 179 -11.85 23.40 -65.83
CA MET A 179 -12.61 22.86 -64.71
C MET A 179 -11.73 21.94 -63.84
N VAL A 180 -10.95 21.05 -64.46
CA VAL A 180 -9.99 20.17 -63.77
C VAL A 180 -8.93 20.99 -63.03
N GLU A 181 -8.31 21.98 -63.65
CA GLU A 181 -7.34 22.86 -62.99
C GLU A 181 -7.90 23.58 -61.76
N ARG A 182 -9.16 24.06 -61.84
CA ARG A 182 -9.85 24.69 -60.71
C ARG A 182 -10.17 23.69 -59.59
N MET A 183 -10.67 22.51 -59.94
CA MET A 183 -10.95 21.44 -58.97
C MET A 183 -9.67 20.96 -58.28
N GLU A 184 -8.58 20.78 -59.02
CA GLU A 184 -7.26 20.46 -58.45
C GLU A 184 -6.74 21.56 -57.52
N SER A 185 -6.89 22.83 -57.92
CA SER A 185 -6.47 23.97 -57.12
C SER A 185 -7.27 24.07 -55.81
N GLN A 186 -8.59 23.85 -55.88
CA GLN A 186 -9.46 23.80 -54.71
C GLN A 186 -9.09 22.60 -53.81
N MET A 187 -8.88 21.41 -54.38
CA MET A 187 -8.48 20.22 -53.64
C MET A 187 -7.13 20.43 -52.93
N LYS A 188 -6.13 20.99 -53.62
CA LYS A 188 -4.82 21.33 -53.04
C LYS A 188 -4.95 22.38 -51.93
N SER A 189 -5.87 23.34 -52.05
CA SER A 189 -6.15 24.34 -51.00
C SER A 189 -6.79 23.70 -49.76
N MET A 190 -7.83 22.87 -49.95
CA MET A 190 -8.49 22.15 -48.86
C MET A 190 -7.57 21.15 -48.16
N GLN A 191 -6.73 20.43 -48.92
CA GLN A 191 -5.71 19.54 -48.36
C GLN A 191 -4.74 20.31 -47.45
N ARG A 192 -4.23 21.48 -47.88
CA ARG A 192 -3.37 22.32 -47.04
C ARG A 192 -4.07 22.78 -45.77
N ALA A 193 -5.32 23.23 -45.88
CA ALA A 193 -6.12 23.63 -44.72
C ALA A 193 -6.27 22.47 -43.72
N TYR A 194 -6.70 21.28 -44.18
CA TYR A 194 -6.82 20.12 -43.30
C TYR A 194 -5.50 19.67 -42.69
N THR A 195 -4.38 19.71 -43.42
CA THR A 195 -3.06 19.40 -42.84
C THR A 195 -2.62 20.43 -41.80
N PHE A 196 -2.98 21.71 -41.98
CA PHE A 196 -2.66 22.77 -41.04
C PHE A 196 -3.48 22.65 -39.75
N GLU A 197 -4.80 22.50 -39.86
CA GLU A 197 -5.68 22.29 -38.70
C GLU A 197 -5.27 21.03 -37.90
N LEU A 198 -4.90 19.95 -38.59
CA LEU A 198 -4.44 18.71 -37.93
C LEU A 198 -3.09 18.90 -37.21
N GLN A 199 -2.19 19.73 -37.76
CA GLN A 199 -0.93 20.11 -37.09
C GLN A 199 -1.16 20.99 -35.87
N GLU A 200 -2.06 21.98 -35.93
CA GLU A 200 -2.39 22.83 -34.77
C GLU A 200 -3.05 21.99 -33.64
N ILE A 201 -3.97 21.07 -33.99
CA ILE A 201 -4.57 20.12 -33.03
C ILE A 201 -3.50 19.23 -32.38
N GLU A 202 -2.55 18.71 -33.15
CA GLU A 202 -1.44 17.90 -32.61
C GLU A 202 -0.54 18.73 -31.68
N VAL A 203 -0.23 19.97 -32.07
CA VAL A 203 0.57 20.91 -31.28
C VAL A 203 -0.12 21.25 -29.95
N ASP A 204 -1.42 21.55 -29.95
CA ASP A 204 -2.16 21.85 -28.72
C ASP A 204 -2.34 20.63 -27.82
N TYR A 205 -2.59 19.44 -28.38
CA TYR A 205 -2.59 18.19 -27.63
C TYR A 205 -1.24 17.91 -26.96
N LEU A 206 -0.13 18.18 -27.66
CA LEU A 206 1.21 18.03 -27.10
C LEU A 206 1.49 19.07 -25.99
N LYS A 207 1.02 20.32 -26.13
CA LYS A 207 1.11 21.34 -25.05
C LYS A 207 0.34 20.90 -23.80
N GLU A 208 -0.90 20.44 -23.94
CA GLU A 208 -1.72 19.97 -22.81
C GLU A 208 -1.05 18.78 -22.10
N ARG A 209 -0.59 17.79 -22.89
CA ARG A 209 0.14 16.63 -22.37
C ARG A 209 1.42 17.03 -21.65
N GLN A 210 2.18 17.99 -22.18
CA GLN A 210 3.41 18.48 -21.57
C GLN A 210 3.13 19.20 -20.24
N ALA A 211 2.14 20.10 -20.20
CA ALA A 211 1.73 20.78 -18.97
C ALA A 211 1.27 19.78 -17.89
N ARG A 212 0.57 18.71 -18.28
CA ARG A 212 0.16 17.63 -17.36
C ARG A 212 1.33 16.80 -16.84
N ILE A 213 2.36 16.58 -17.65
CA ILE A 213 3.61 15.93 -17.20
C ILE A 213 4.33 16.82 -16.18
N GLU A 214 4.44 18.12 -16.45
CA GLU A 214 5.07 19.08 -15.54
C GLU A 214 4.33 19.21 -14.19
N GLU A 215 2.99 19.20 -14.20
CA GLU A 215 2.17 19.13 -12.98
C GLU A 215 2.48 17.86 -12.16
N LEU A 216 2.52 16.70 -12.81
CA LEU A 216 2.79 15.42 -12.16
C LEU A 216 4.22 15.33 -11.63
N ASP A 217 5.22 15.83 -12.37
CA ASP A 217 6.61 15.90 -11.92
C ASP A 217 6.76 16.86 -10.72
N GLY A 218 6.03 17.98 -10.71
CA GLY A 218 5.93 18.88 -9.56
C GLY A 218 5.31 18.21 -8.32
N LEU A 219 4.25 17.42 -8.50
CA LEU A 219 3.64 16.63 -7.43
C LEU A 219 4.58 15.52 -6.92
N ILE A 220 5.31 14.85 -7.80
CA ILE A 220 6.33 13.85 -7.42
C ILE A 220 7.47 14.51 -6.66
N HIS A 221 7.93 15.69 -7.08
CA HIS A 221 8.98 16.43 -6.40
C HIS A 221 8.55 16.86 -4.99
N THR A 222 7.36 17.45 -4.86
CA THR A 222 6.82 17.89 -3.56
C THR A 222 6.55 16.73 -2.60
N LEU A 223 6.03 15.59 -3.07
CA LEU A 223 5.90 14.37 -2.26
C LEU A 223 7.27 13.87 -1.78
N ARG A 224 8.29 13.84 -2.66
CA ARG A 224 9.66 13.45 -2.28
C ARG A 224 10.24 14.39 -1.22
N THR A 225 10.11 15.71 -1.38
CA THR A 225 10.60 16.67 -0.39
C THR A 225 9.89 16.54 0.94
N ASN A 226 8.57 16.33 0.93
CA ASN A 226 7.77 16.17 2.15
C ASN A 226 8.18 14.89 2.90
N HIS A 227 8.27 13.75 2.23
CA HIS A 227 8.74 12.50 2.84
C HIS A 227 10.17 12.62 3.41
N CYS A 228 11.08 13.33 2.71
CA CYS A 228 12.42 13.60 3.24
C CYS A 228 12.40 14.49 4.48
N GLN A 229 11.56 15.53 4.52
CA GLN A 229 11.40 16.39 5.69
C GLN A 229 10.78 15.66 6.88
N GLU A 230 9.73 14.88 6.66
CA GLU A 230 9.07 14.05 7.69
C GLU A 230 10.03 13.01 8.27
N PHE A 231 10.76 12.30 7.41
CA PHE A 231 11.78 11.34 7.84
C PHE A 231 12.89 12.01 8.65
N ASN A 232 13.41 13.15 8.19
CA ASN A 232 14.45 13.89 8.91
C ASN A 232 13.96 14.45 10.25
N ALA A 233 12.71 14.93 10.32
CA ALA A 233 12.09 15.40 11.55
C ALA A 233 11.87 14.26 12.56
N LEU A 234 11.38 13.10 12.10
CA LEU A 234 11.22 11.90 12.93
C LEU A 234 12.58 11.40 13.43
N LYS A 235 13.58 11.32 12.54
CA LYS A 235 14.95 10.94 12.89
C LYS A 235 15.52 11.87 13.96
N LEU A 236 15.36 13.19 13.80
CA LEU A 236 15.85 14.18 14.78
C LEU A 236 15.19 14.00 16.15
N ARG A 237 13.86 13.80 16.20
CA ARG A 237 13.13 13.51 17.46
C ARG A 237 13.68 12.27 18.15
N LEU A 238 13.74 11.14 17.43
CA LEU A 238 14.24 9.88 17.97
C LEU A 238 15.70 9.99 18.44
N THR A 239 16.58 10.69 17.71
CA THR A 239 17.95 10.93 18.18
C THR A 239 18.01 11.81 19.43
N THR A 240 17.07 12.74 19.60
CA THR A 240 16.98 13.61 20.78
C THR A 240 16.46 12.84 22.00
N GLU A 241 15.45 11.99 21.81
CA GLU A 241 14.91 11.11 22.86
C GLU A 241 15.98 10.11 23.34
N VAL A 242 16.75 9.50 22.43
CA VAL A 242 17.88 8.64 22.80
C VAL A 242 18.92 9.41 23.61
N GLN A 243 19.31 10.63 23.19
CA GLN A 243 20.25 11.47 23.94
C GLN A 243 19.72 11.83 25.34
N GLN A 244 18.42 12.16 25.47
CA GLN A 244 17.79 12.44 26.76
C GLN A 244 17.86 11.23 27.69
N LEU A 245 17.46 10.05 27.21
CA LEU A 245 17.51 8.79 27.97
C LEU A 245 18.95 8.42 28.38
N GLU A 246 19.95 8.67 27.53
CA GLU A 246 21.36 8.49 27.86
C GLU A 246 21.80 9.46 28.98
N THR A 247 21.39 10.73 28.93
CA THR A 247 21.71 11.69 30.00
C THR A 247 21.03 11.37 31.32
N ASP A 248 19.76 10.96 31.30
CA ASP A 248 19.02 10.56 32.51
C ASP A 248 19.64 9.30 33.13
N LEU A 249 20.05 8.33 32.32
CA LEU A 249 20.75 7.13 32.78
C LEU A 249 22.11 7.48 33.42
N GLN A 250 22.85 8.46 32.88
CA GLN A 250 24.09 8.93 33.49
C GLN A 250 23.84 9.66 34.82
N GLN A 251 22.82 10.53 34.91
CA GLN A 251 22.44 11.18 36.16
C GLN A 251 22.02 10.17 37.24
N MET A 252 21.21 9.18 36.87
CA MET A 252 20.75 8.11 37.76
C MET A 252 21.93 7.27 38.28
N LYS A 253 22.90 6.92 37.41
CA LYS A 253 24.13 6.23 37.81
C LYS A 253 24.96 7.06 38.81
N ALA A 254 25.13 8.35 38.58
CA ALA A 254 25.84 9.25 39.49
C ALA A 254 25.14 9.36 40.86
N ALA A 255 23.81 9.46 40.87
CA ALA A 255 23.02 9.48 42.10
C ALA A 255 23.13 8.17 42.90
N TYR A 256 23.12 7.01 42.22
CA TYR A 256 23.34 5.72 42.87
C TYR A 256 24.75 5.57 43.46
N GLN A 257 25.78 5.99 42.73
CA GLN A 257 27.16 5.97 43.22
C GLN A 257 27.30 6.79 44.52
N LEU A 258 26.78 8.02 44.53
CA LEU A 258 26.79 8.87 45.72
C LEU A 258 26.00 8.26 46.90
N ASN A 259 24.87 7.60 46.62
CA ASN A 259 24.07 6.95 47.67
C ASN A 259 24.75 5.69 48.22
N LEU A 260 25.49 4.95 47.39
CA LEU A 260 26.31 3.81 47.81
C LEU A 260 27.44 4.27 48.75
N GLU A 261 28.14 5.35 48.40
CA GLU A 261 29.18 5.95 49.25
C GLU A 261 28.63 6.46 50.59
N LYS A 262 27.46 7.10 50.60
CA LYS A 262 26.75 7.50 51.83
C LYS A 262 26.36 6.30 52.70
N LEU A 263 25.91 5.21 52.09
CA LEU A 263 25.52 4.00 52.81
C LEU A 263 26.75 3.30 53.43
N GLU A 264 27.85 3.21 52.68
CA GLU A 264 29.12 2.68 53.16
C GLU A 264 29.67 3.51 54.33
N TYR A 265 29.64 4.85 54.22
CA TYR A 265 30.02 5.74 55.33
C TYR A 265 29.14 5.51 56.58
N ASN A 266 27.81 5.45 56.43
CA ASN A 266 26.90 5.19 57.53
C ASN A 266 27.16 3.83 58.18
N PHE A 267 27.43 2.79 57.38
CA PHE A 267 27.79 1.46 57.87
C PHE A 267 29.10 1.48 58.67
N GLN A 268 30.14 2.16 58.18
CA GLN A 268 31.41 2.30 58.90
C GLN A 268 31.24 3.04 60.24
N VAL A 269 30.46 4.13 60.27
CA VAL A 269 30.17 4.88 61.51
C VAL A 269 29.41 4.01 62.52
N LEU A 270 28.39 3.26 62.08
CA LEU A 270 27.65 2.34 62.96
C LEU A 270 28.55 1.22 63.50
N LYS A 271 29.38 0.63 62.63
CA LYS A 271 30.35 -0.41 63.02
C LYS A 271 31.34 0.10 64.07
N ARG A 272 31.90 1.30 63.89
CA ARG A 272 32.77 1.94 64.89
C ARG A 272 32.06 2.16 66.22
N ARG A 273 30.82 2.66 66.18
CA ARG A 273 30.00 2.86 67.38
C ARG A 273 29.73 1.55 68.12
N ASP A 274 29.53 0.44 67.42
CA ASP A 274 29.32 -0.87 68.03
C ASP A 274 30.60 -1.49 68.59
N GLU A 275 31.75 -1.28 67.95
CA GLU A 275 33.08 -1.59 68.49
C GLU A 275 33.30 -0.84 69.84
N GLU A 276 33.09 0.48 69.86
CA GLU A 276 33.20 1.33 71.05
C GLU A 276 32.21 0.97 72.17
N ASN A 277 30.94 0.72 71.81
CA ASN A 277 29.91 0.25 72.73
C ASN A 277 30.30 -1.10 73.35
N THR A 278 30.85 -2.02 72.56
CA THR A 278 31.29 -3.35 73.04
C THR A 278 32.44 -3.22 74.02
N ILE A 279 33.43 -2.37 73.71
CA ILE A 279 34.54 -2.04 74.62
C ILE A 279 33.99 -1.43 75.92
N THR A 280 33.07 -0.46 75.83
CA THR A 280 32.50 0.24 76.99
C THR A 280 31.67 -0.70 77.87
N LYS A 281 30.79 -1.53 77.28
CA LYS A 281 30.06 -2.60 77.97
C LYS A 281 31.03 -3.57 78.67
N SER A 282 32.14 -3.94 78.04
CA SER A 282 33.15 -4.82 78.67
C SER A 282 33.85 -4.17 79.88
N LYS A 283 34.08 -2.84 79.85
CA LYS A 283 34.67 -2.08 80.95
C LYS A 283 33.67 -1.97 82.11
N GLN A 284 32.41 -1.62 81.82
CA GLN A 284 31.34 -1.53 82.81
C GLN A 284 31.05 -2.88 83.45
N LYS A 285 30.95 -3.98 82.67
CA LYS A 285 30.75 -5.34 83.21
C LYS A 285 31.86 -5.72 84.20
N ARG A 286 33.13 -5.48 83.86
CA ARG A 286 34.28 -5.70 84.77
C ARG A 286 34.18 -4.87 86.05
N LYS A 287 33.77 -3.60 85.96
CA LYS A 287 33.59 -2.74 87.15
C LYS A 287 32.42 -3.21 88.02
N ILE A 288 31.33 -3.67 87.43
CA ILE A 288 30.19 -4.27 88.15
C ILE A 288 30.63 -5.52 88.91
N THR A 289 31.32 -6.46 88.25
CA THR A 289 31.85 -7.67 88.91
C THR A 289 32.75 -7.32 90.09
N HIS A 290 33.72 -6.41 89.90
CA HIS A 290 34.61 -5.99 90.99
C HIS A 290 33.88 -5.34 92.18
N LEU A 291 32.87 -4.50 91.92
CA LEU A 291 32.04 -3.91 92.97
C LEU A 291 31.16 -4.97 93.68
N GLN A 292 30.66 -5.96 92.95
CA GLN A 292 29.93 -7.10 93.52
C GLN A 292 30.84 -7.93 94.44
N ASP A 293 32.08 -8.20 94.04
CA ASP A 293 33.08 -8.90 94.85
C ASP A 293 33.40 -8.13 96.14
N GLN A 294 33.69 -6.82 96.04
CA GLN A 294 33.91 -5.95 97.21
C GLN A 294 32.72 -5.94 98.16
N LEU A 295 31.50 -5.81 97.62
CA LEU A 295 30.27 -5.81 98.40
C LEU A 295 30.00 -7.18 99.06
N ASN A 296 30.37 -8.29 98.41
CA ASN A 296 30.30 -9.63 99.01
C ASN A 296 31.35 -9.84 100.12
N ILE A 297 32.57 -9.31 99.95
CA ILE A 297 33.60 -9.29 101.01
C ILE A 297 33.12 -8.48 102.23
N ILE A 298 32.53 -7.30 102.02
CA ILE A 298 31.97 -6.49 103.12
C ILE A 298 30.81 -7.23 103.78
N ARG A 299 29.84 -7.77 103.02
CA ARG A 299 28.70 -8.53 103.58
C ARG A 299 29.13 -9.73 104.41
N THR A 300 30.13 -10.49 103.94
CA THR A 300 30.64 -11.65 104.69
C THR A 300 31.42 -11.23 105.93
N ARG A 301 32.18 -10.12 105.89
CA ARG A 301 32.84 -9.55 107.08
C ARG A 301 31.83 -9.03 108.10
N SER A 302 30.82 -8.28 107.67
CA SER A 302 29.73 -7.79 108.55
C SER A 302 28.99 -8.94 109.22
N ARG A 303 28.61 -9.98 108.46
CA ARG A 303 27.96 -11.17 109.04
C ARG A 303 28.82 -11.85 110.10
N LYS A 304 30.12 -12.06 109.84
CA LYS A 304 31.04 -12.64 110.84
C LYS A 304 31.16 -11.77 112.09
N MET A 305 31.20 -10.45 111.94
CA MET A 305 31.21 -9.50 113.07
C MET A 305 29.90 -9.57 113.86
N GLU A 306 28.75 -9.61 113.18
CA GLU A 306 27.43 -9.76 113.83
C GLU A 306 27.30 -11.11 114.57
N GLU A 307 27.81 -12.20 114.00
CA GLU A 307 27.86 -13.52 114.61
C GLU A 307 28.77 -13.53 115.85
N GLN A 308 29.97 -12.91 115.76
CA GLN A 308 30.89 -12.76 116.88
C GLN A 308 30.28 -11.93 118.02
N MET A 309 29.80 -10.71 117.73
CA MET A 309 29.19 -9.83 118.74
C MET A 309 27.94 -10.45 119.38
N ARG A 310 27.19 -11.29 118.63
CA ARG A 310 26.06 -12.05 119.18
C ARG A 310 26.54 -13.12 120.16
N ALA A 311 27.57 -13.89 119.82
CA ALA A 311 28.15 -14.89 120.71
C ALA A 311 28.77 -14.26 121.97
N GLU A 312 29.46 -13.12 121.84
CA GLU A 312 30.00 -12.37 122.99
C GLU A 312 28.88 -11.84 123.90
N ASN A 313 27.79 -11.30 123.34
CA ASN A 313 26.63 -10.87 124.12
C ASN A 313 25.88 -12.04 124.78
N GLU A 314 25.79 -13.20 124.13
CA GLU A 314 25.23 -14.43 124.71
C GLU A 314 26.06 -14.87 125.92
N GLN A 315 27.39 -14.96 125.76
CA GLN A 315 28.33 -15.32 126.83
C GLN A 315 28.26 -14.34 128.01
N LEU A 316 28.30 -13.03 127.75
CA LEU A 316 28.17 -12.00 128.80
C LEU A 316 26.81 -12.08 129.52
N SER A 317 25.74 -12.42 128.80
CA SER A 317 24.40 -12.63 129.37
C SER A 317 24.34 -13.88 130.25
N GLU A 318 25.01 -14.97 129.87
CA GLU A 318 25.15 -16.15 130.73
C GLU A 318 25.98 -15.86 131.98
N ASP A 319 27.12 -15.21 131.85
CA ASP A 319 28.00 -14.91 132.98
C ASP A 319 27.37 -13.90 133.95
N TYR A 320 26.55 -12.96 133.43
CA TYR A 320 25.68 -12.13 134.25
C TYR A 320 24.63 -12.97 135.01
N LYS A 321 23.92 -13.90 134.34
CA LYS A 321 22.96 -14.81 135.01
C LYS A 321 23.64 -15.62 136.11
N LYS A 322 24.81 -16.21 135.86
CA LYS A 322 25.62 -16.95 136.84
C LYS A 322 25.99 -16.07 138.04
N ARG A 323 26.49 -14.85 137.80
CA ARG A 323 26.84 -13.88 138.86
C ARG A 323 25.61 -13.46 139.67
N MET A 324 24.46 -13.27 139.02
CA MET A 324 23.22 -12.89 139.70
C MET A 324 22.69 -14.02 140.59
N GLU A 325 22.81 -15.29 140.18
CA GLU A 325 22.43 -16.43 141.03
C GLU A 325 23.38 -16.57 142.23
N MET A 326 24.69 -16.46 142.02
CA MET A 326 25.69 -16.42 143.10
C MET A 326 25.39 -15.29 144.11
N PHE A 327 24.93 -14.13 143.64
CA PHE A 327 24.53 -13.02 144.51
C PHE A 327 23.24 -13.33 145.29
N ARG A 328 22.23 -13.96 144.67
CA ARG A 328 21.01 -14.44 145.37
C ARG A 328 21.34 -15.47 146.44
N GLU A 329 22.26 -16.41 146.16
CA GLU A 329 22.74 -17.37 147.15
C GLU A 329 23.44 -16.68 148.33
N LEU A 330 24.30 -15.69 148.05
CA LEU A 330 25.01 -14.94 149.08
C LEU A 330 24.03 -14.16 149.97
N GLN A 331 22.99 -13.54 149.37
CA GLN A 331 21.91 -12.88 150.12
C GLN A 331 21.12 -13.86 151.00
N LYS A 332 20.78 -15.06 150.48
CA LYS A 332 20.16 -16.13 151.29
C LYS A 332 21.06 -16.51 152.47
N LYS A 333 22.34 -16.77 152.23
CA LYS A 333 23.34 -17.13 153.27
C LYS A 333 23.47 -16.02 154.33
N SER A 334 23.54 -14.75 153.93
CA SER A 334 23.58 -13.60 154.85
C SER A 334 22.32 -13.51 155.73
N LYS A 335 21.12 -13.71 155.16
CA LYS A 335 19.88 -13.72 155.94
C LYS A 335 19.86 -14.86 156.97
N PHE A 336 20.26 -16.08 156.57
CA PHE A 336 20.36 -17.21 157.49
C PHE A 336 21.37 -16.99 158.62
N LEU A 337 22.48 -16.30 158.37
CA LEU A 337 23.47 -15.96 159.41
C LEU A 337 22.88 -14.98 160.43
N ILE A 338 22.23 -13.89 159.99
CA ILE A 338 21.57 -12.93 160.89
C ILE A 338 20.50 -13.64 161.74
N GLU A 339 19.66 -14.46 161.12
CA GLU A 339 18.65 -15.25 161.82
C GLU A 339 19.24 -16.30 162.79
N ALA A 340 20.50 -16.71 162.61
CA ALA A 340 21.20 -17.60 163.54
C ALA A 340 21.85 -16.81 164.69
N GLU A 341 22.45 -15.66 164.40
CA GLU A 341 23.04 -14.75 165.39
C GLU A 341 21.98 -14.20 166.36
N ASP A 342 20.83 -13.74 165.85
CA ASP A 342 19.71 -13.25 166.67
C ASP A 342 19.16 -14.33 167.62
N ARG A 343 19.09 -15.59 167.15
CA ARG A 343 18.67 -16.74 167.99
C ARG A 343 19.70 -17.02 169.07
N ASN A 344 20.98 -17.16 168.70
CA ASN A 344 22.06 -17.41 169.66
C ASN A 344 22.16 -16.31 170.73
N TYR A 345 22.03 -15.03 170.33
CA TYR A 345 21.98 -13.91 171.26
C TYR A 345 20.80 -14.01 172.24
N ARG A 346 19.62 -14.37 171.74
CA ARG A 346 18.41 -14.50 172.57
C ARG A 346 18.48 -15.67 173.55
N ASP A 347 19.06 -16.79 173.13
CA ASP A 347 19.27 -17.97 173.99
C ASP A 347 20.28 -17.66 175.11
N ILE A 348 21.40 -16.99 174.78
CA ILE A 348 22.39 -16.51 175.76
C ILE A 348 21.76 -15.51 176.74
N TRP A 349 20.91 -14.58 176.26
CA TRP A 349 20.23 -13.64 177.13
C TRP A 349 19.30 -14.34 178.13
N LEU A 350 18.46 -15.26 177.65
CA LEU A 350 17.53 -16.01 178.50
C LEU A 350 18.26 -16.82 179.57
N MET A 351 19.44 -17.38 179.25
CA MET A 351 20.31 -18.04 180.23
C MET A 351 20.76 -17.06 181.33
N ASN A 352 21.38 -15.94 180.95
CA ASN A 352 21.91 -14.95 181.89
C ASN A 352 20.81 -14.28 182.74
N GLU A 353 19.65 -14.03 182.15
CA GLU A 353 18.49 -13.45 182.84
C GLU A 353 17.94 -14.40 183.91
N ASN A 354 17.87 -15.70 183.62
CA ASN A 354 17.48 -16.70 184.60
C ASN A 354 18.48 -16.81 185.75
N GLU A 355 19.79 -16.74 185.48
CA GLU A 355 20.82 -16.68 186.54
C GLU A 355 20.64 -15.46 187.45
N MET A 356 20.43 -14.27 186.87
CA MET A 356 20.20 -13.04 187.65
C MET A 356 18.90 -13.10 188.47
N LYS A 357 17.84 -13.74 187.98
CA LYS A 357 16.59 -13.94 188.74
C LYS A 357 16.80 -14.84 189.95
N ILE A 358 17.60 -15.90 189.82
CA ILE A 358 17.97 -16.78 190.95
C ILE A 358 18.73 -15.99 192.02
N GLU A 359 19.68 -15.14 191.61
CA GLU A 359 20.49 -14.37 192.56
C GLU A 359 19.70 -13.23 193.24
N ALA A 360 18.83 -12.53 192.51
CA ALA A 360 17.92 -11.54 193.10
C ALA A 360 16.97 -12.17 194.14
N GLN A 361 16.49 -13.39 193.90
CA GLN A 361 15.66 -14.13 194.86
C GLN A 361 16.45 -14.54 196.12
N ARG A 362 17.76 -14.82 196.00
CA ARG A 362 18.64 -15.00 197.17
C ARG A 362 18.81 -13.70 197.96
N LEU A 363 19.00 -12.58 197.28
CA LEU A 363 19.14 -11.27 197.91
C LEU A 363 17.89 -10.88 198.72
N LEU A 364 16.69 -11.08 198.15
CA LEU A 364 15.42 -10.85 198.83
C LEU A 364 15.21 -11.76 200.06
N ASN A 365 15.68 -13.01 199.98
CA ASN A 365 15.66 -13.91 201.15
C ASN A 365 16.64 -13.44 202.24
N ALA A 366 17.80 -12.90 201.88
CA ALA A 366 18.75 -12.33 202.85
C ALA A 366 18.19 -11.06 203.50
N ASP A 367 17.58 -10.17 202.72
CA ASP A 367 16.92 -8.94 203.20
C ASP A 367 15.78 -9.24 204.19
N ARG A 368 14.93 -10.22 203.90
CA ARG A 368 13.92 -10.73 204.85
C ARG A 368 14.55 -11.17 206.17
N VAL A 369 15.60 -12.00 206.10
CA VAL A 369 16.28 -12.53 207.29
C VAL A 369 16.90 -11.42 208.13
N ILE A 370 17.53 -10.42 207.50
CA ILE A 370 18.09 -9.25 208.20
C ILE A 370 16.97 -8.46 208.89
N THR A 371 15.91 -8.13 208.16
CA THR A 371 14.86 -7.23 208.65
C THR A 371 14.02 -7.86 209.76
N GLU A 372 13.61 -9.12 209.61
CA GLU A 372 12.82 -9.84 210.63
C GLU A 372 13.66 -10.19 211.87
N GLN A 373 14.89 -10.71 211.70
CA GLN A 373 15.66 -11.27 212.82
C GLN A 373 16.52 -10.26 213.57
N HIS A 374 17.13 -9.27 212.88
CA HIS A 374 18.08 -8.34 213.51
C HIS A 374 17.45 -7.01 213.92
N LEU A 375 16.44 -6.53 213.20
CA LEU A 375 15.79 -5.25 213.47
C LEU A 375 14.50 -5.38 214.30
N GLY A 376 13.96 -6.60 214.46
CA GLY A 376 12.69 -6.83 215.17
C GLY A 376 11.48 -6.19 214.51
N LEU A 377 11.61 -5.79 213.24
CA LEU A 377 10.59 -5.16 212.44
C LEU A 377 9.95 -6.20 211.52
N LYS A 378 8.63 -6.11 211.32
CA LYS A 378 7.93 -6.96 210.36
C LYS A 378 8.37 -6.58 208.95
N TRP A 379 8.99 -7.50 208.23
CA TRP A 379 9.40 -7.27 206.84
C TRP A 379 8.19 -7.28 205.90
N GLU A 380 8.16 -6.32 204.97
CA GLU A 380 7.21 -6.29 203.87
C GLU A 380 8.01 -6.37 202.56
N LYS A 381 7.64 -7.34 201.72
CA LYS A 381 8.40 -7.66 200.50
C LYS A 381 8.29 -6.49 199.50
N PRO A 382 9.41 -5.97 198.97
CA PRO A 382 9.40 -4.97 197.91
C PRO A 382 8.68 -5.46 196.64
N ASP A 383 8.15 -4.53 195.84
CA ASP A 383 7.60 -4.85 194.52
C ASP A 383 8.72 -5.38 193.60
N ILE A 384 8.49 -6.57 193.04
CA ILE A 384 9.41 -7.27 192.13
C ILE A 384 8.79 -7.53 190.76
N SER A 385 7.70 -6.84 190.42
CA SER A 385 6.99 -6.96 189.13
C SER A 385 7.89 -6.84 187.89
N PHE A 386 9.03 -6.13 187.99
CA PHE A 386 10.01 -6.04 186.92
C PHE A 386 10.67 -7.38 186.55
N MET A 387 10.69 -8.36 187.45
CA MET A 387 11.29 -9.70 187.25
C MET A 387 10.40 -10.66 186.44
N ASP A 388 9.14 -10.32 186.17
CA ASP A 388 8.22 -11.18 185.40
C ASP A 388 8.40 -11.06 183.87
N ASN A 389 9.13 -10.04 183.40
CA ASN A 389 9.55 -9.97 181.99
C ASN A 389 10.45 -11.16 181.66
N CYS A 390 10.36 -11.71 180.44
CA CYS A 390 11.20 -12.83 180.00
C CYS A 390 11.78 -12.57 178.60
N GLY A 391 13.11 -12.53 178.52
CA GLY A 391 13.88 -12.28 177.31
C GLY A 391 14.44 -10.85 177.26
N PRO A 392 15.31 -10.56 176.26
CA PRO A 392 15.84 -9.22 176.08
C PRO A 392 14.72 -8.19 176.05
N PRO A 393 14.82 -7.07 176.79
CA PRO A 393 13.84 -6.00 176.69
C PRO A 393 13.76 -5.62 175.21
N SER A 394 12.58 -5.77 174.63
CA SER A 394 12.41 -5.77 173.18
C SER A 394 12.97 -4.47 172.62
N ALA A 395 14.08 -4.57 171.88
CA ALA A 395 14.71 -3.43 171.20
C ALA A 395 13.88 -2.96 169.97
N ALA A 396 12.56 -3.16 170.03
CA ALA A 396 11.57 -2.66 169.09
C ALA A 396 11.47 -1.13 169.11
N ASP A 397 11.94 -0.46 170.17
CA ASP A 397 12.18 0.99 170.19
C ASP A 397 13.68 1.33 170.06
N LYS A 398 14.22 1.02 168.87
CA LYS A 398 15.27 1.85 168.27
C LYS A 398 14.73 2.54 167.03
N THR A 399 14.26 3.77 167.28
CA THR A 399 14.28 4.93 166.38
C THR A 399 14.91 4.71 165.00
N SER A 400 14.09 4.92 163.96
CA SER A 400 14.45 5.43 162.63
C SER A 400 15.94 5.47 162.27
N GLN A 401 16.50 4.35 161.82
CA GLN A 401 17.53 4.40 160.79
C GLN A 401 16.83 4.46 159.42
N PRO A 402 17.28 5.32 158.48
CA PRO A 402 16.78 5.24 157.11
C PRO A 402 17.03 3.83 156.56
N GLU A 403 16.14 3.32 155.71
CA GLU A 403 16.33 2.03 155.03
C GLU A 403 17.77 1.95 154.49
N SER A 404 18.56 1.01 155.02
CA SER A 404 19.92 0.77 154.53
C SER A 404 19.87 0.63 153.01
N ILE A 405 20.85 1.21 152.31
CA ILE A 405 20.89 1.20 150.84
C ILE A 405 20.77 -0.25 150.33
N ALA A 406 21.32 -1.23 151.05
CA ALA A 406 21.15 -2.66 150.76
C ALA A 406 19.68 -3.15 150.85
N ALA A 407 18.93 -2.73 151.88
CA ALA A 407 17.52 -3.06 152.04
C ALA A 407 16.65 -2.38 150.96
N LYS A 408 16.97 -1.12 150.61
CA LYS A 408 16.30 -0.36 149.56
C LYS A 408 16.54 -0.99 148.17
N ILE A 409 17.77 -1.41 147.89
CA ILE A 409 18.15 -2.16 146.69
C ILE A 409 17.46 -3.53 146.66
N LEU A 410 17.43 -4.29 147.77
CA LEU A 410 16.68 -5.54 147.87
C LEU A 410 15.19 -5.37 147.56
N ARG A 411 14.57 -4.32 148.08
CA ARG A 411 13.15 -4.02 147.87
C ARG A 411 12.84 -3.57 146.44
N MET A 412 13.80 -2.94 145.75
CA MET A 412 13.74 -2.70 144.30
C MET A 412 13.89 -4.03 143.54
N ILE A 413 14.94 -4.81 143.78
CA ILE A 413 15.20 -6.09 143.08
C ILE A 413 14.04 -7.09 143.25
N SER A 414 13.39 -7.16 144.41
CA SER A 414 12.21 -8.03 144.63
C SER A 414 10.89 -7.46 144.11
N ARG A 415 10.85 -6.21 143.62
CA ARG A 415 9.67 -5.61 142.97
C ARG A 415 9.83 -5.46 141.46
N ASP A 416 11.02 -5.69 140.91
CA ASP A 416 11.32 -5.42 139.51
C ASP A 416 11.28 -6.68 138.63
N GLU A 417 10.07 -7.22 138.44
CA GLU A 417 9.77 -8.08 137.28
C GLU A 417 9.74 -7.28 135.95
N THR A 418 10.06 -5.98 135.99
CA THR A 418 10.00 -5.04 134.87
C THR A 418 11.35 -4.59 134.31
N LEU A 419 12.49 -5.06 134.85
CA LEU A 419 13.77 -4.95 134.17
C LEU A 419 13.86 -5.90 132.96
N ARG A 420 13.15 -5.52 131.90
CA ARG A 420 13.67 -5.68 130.53
C ARG A 420 14.96 -4.86 130.43
N ILE A 421 16.05 -5.42 130.93
CA ILE A 421 17.39 -4.99 130.57
C ILE A 421 17.45 -5.01 129.05
N PHE A 422 17.94 -3.92 128.46
CA PHE A 422 18.19 -3.81 127.04
C PHE A 422 19.14 -4.93 126.60
N LEU A 423 18.60 -6.06 126.14
CA LEU A 423 19.23 -6.78 125.06
C LEU A 423 19.26 -5.80 123.89
N TRP A 424 20.46 -5.32 123.57
CA TRP A 424 20.68 -4.52 122.38
C TRP A 424 20.07 -5.28 121.20
N PRO A 425 19.07 -4.72 120.48
CA PRO A 425 18.51 -5.43 119.34
C PRO A 425 19.65 -5.66 118.34
N PRO A 426 19.68 -6.81 117.64
CA PRO A 426 20.63 -6.96 116.55
C PRO A 426 20.44 -5.76 115.62
N LEU A 427 21.54 -5.09 115.25
CA LEU A 427 21.54 -4.00 114.28
C LEU A 427 21.23 -4.60 112.90
N ALA A 428 19.97 -4.98 112.71
CA ALA A 428 19.39 -5.24 111.41
C ALA A 428 19.53 -3.92 110.64
N GLY A 429 20.50 -3.89 109.71
CA GLY A 429 20.74 -2.77 108.83
C GLY A 429 19.53 -2.54 107.95
N THR A 430 18.56 -1.79 108.45
CA THR A 430 17.41 -1.33 107.69
C THR A 430 17.89 -0.29 106.69
N ASN A 431 17.52 -0.48 105.42
CA ASN A 431 17.98 0.34 104.32
C ASN A 431 17.67 1.83 104.53
N SER A 432 18.67 2.64 104.87
CA SER A 432 18.59 4.10 104.79
C SER A 432 18.71 4.57 103.34
N HIS A 433 17.72 4.19 102.53
CA HIS A 433 17.47 4.71 101.19
C HIS A 433 15.96 4.90 100.99
N LYS A 434 15.31 5.68 101.87
CA LYS A 434 13.94 6.17 101.64
C LYS A 434 13.55 7.50 102.30
N TRP A 435 14.52 8.28 102.81
CA TRP A 435 14.28 9.62 103.37
C TRP A 435 15.28 10.68 102.87
N LEU A 436 15.37 10.83 101.55
CA LEU A 436 15.87 12.07 100.92
C LEU A 436 14.91 12.50 99.79
N LEU A 437 13.69 12.85 100.19
CA LEU A 437 12.77 13.68 99.42
C LEU A 437 12.15 14.69 100.40
N LYS A 438 12.19 15.98 100.05
CA LYS A 438 11.76 17.17 100.83
C LYS A 438 12.64 17.60 102.02
N ALA A 439 13.74 18.27 101.70
CA ALA A 439 14.06 19.59 102.24
C ALA A 439 15.04 20.28 101.26
N GLY A 440 14.67 21.42 100.70
CA GLY A 440 15.51 22.14 99.73
C GLY A 440 16.36 23.24 100.40
N PHE A 441 17.45 23.63 99.74
CA PHE A 441 18.15 24.88 100.04
C PHE A 441 18.51 25.61 98.75
N PHE A 442 18.03 26.86 98.64
CA PHE A 442 18.59 28.06 97.99
C PHE A 442 19.61 27.93 96.82
N SER A 443 19.64 28.75 95.77
CA SER A 443 18.91 29.94 95.31
C SER A 443 19.72 30.53 94.13
N ALA A 444 19.06 31.35 93.30
CA ALA A 444 19.62 32.43 92.47
C ALA A 444 20.21 32.17 91.05
N ALA A 445 19.83 33.09 90.15
CA ALA A 445 20.57 33.65 89.02
C ALA A 445 20.75 32.86 87.69
N THR A 446 19.66 32.84 86.90
CA THR A 446 19.55 33.42 85.53
C THR A 446 20.59 33.20 84.41
N THR A 447 20.04 32.84 83.22
CA THR A 447 20.45 33.17 81.82
C THR A 447 21.68 32.51 81.17
N TRP A 448 21.50 31.67 80.13
CA TRP A 448 21.52 32.04 78.69
C TRP A 448 21.28 30.81 77.74
N VAL A 449 20.26 30.92 76.88
CA VAL A 449 20.19 30.54 75.43
C VAL A 449 20.38 29.09 74.88
N ALA A 450 19.51 28.81 73.90
CA ALA A 450 19.58 27.90 72.73
C ALA A 450 19.27 26.38 72.81
N LEU A 451 18.25 26.01 72.04
CA LEU A 451 18.05 24.81 71.20
C LEU A 451 18.89 23.55 71.46
N MET A 452 18.20 22.40 71.65
CA MET A 452 18.05 21.40 70.58
C MET A 452 17.12 20.23 70.97
N THR A 453 16.18 19.92 70.08
CA THR A 453 15.56 18.60 69.78
C THR A 453 15.29 17.58 70.91
N SER A 454 14.01 17.30 71.15
CA SER A 454 13.52 15.99 71.61
C SER A 454 12.35 15.53 70.75
N GLY A 455 12.54 14.48 69.96
CA GLY A 455 11.50 13.88 69.11
C GLY A 455 11.78 12.39 68.95
N LEU A 456 11.18 11.58 69.82
CA LEU A 456 11.36 10.13 69.87
C LEU A 456 10.02 9.50 70.25
N ASN A 457 9.40 8.78 69.31
CA ASN A 457 8.24 7.92 69.56
C ASN A 457 8.11 6.84 68.46
N GLN A 458 8.54 5.64 68.78
CA GLN A 458 7.97 4.37 68.32
C GLN A 458 6.99 3.92 69.43
N GLU A 459 5.94 3.12 69.24
CA GLU A 459 5.51 2.31 68.10
C GLU A 459 4.04 1.89 68.34
N ARG A 460 3.25 1.64 67.28
CA ARG A 460 2.30 0.51 67.34
C ARG A 460 1.94 -0.02 65.96
N VAL A 461 2.01 -1.35 65.85
CA VAL A 461 1.85 -2.16 64.65
C VAL A 461 0.38 -2.29 64.24
N SER A 462 0.10 -2.26 62.92
CA SER A 462 -0.90 -3.12 62.26
C SER A 462 -0.72 -3.17 60.74
N SER A 463 -0.18 -4.30 60.27
CA SER A 463 -0.65 -5.09 59.12
C SER A 463 -0.59 -4.57 57.66
N ALA A 464 -0.19 -5.51 56.78
CA ALA A 464 -0.45 -5.61 55.34
C ALA A 464 0.41 -4.82 54.32
N LEU A 465 1.49 -5.49 53.88
CA LEU A 465 1.89 -5.75 52.48
C LEU A 465 2.12 -4.59 51.47
N PHE A 466 3.39 -4.54 51.01
CA PHE A 466 3.89 -4.25 49.65
C PHE A 466 2.85 -4.18 48.50
N ALA A 467 2.98 -3.33 47.47
CA ALA A 467 3.95 -2.26 47.19
C ALA A 467 3.39 -1.33 46.08
N SER A 468 3.87 -0.08 46.00
CA SER A 468 3.48 0.86 44.94
C SER A 468 4.66 1.15 44.00
N THR A 469 4.46 0.93 42.69
CA THR A 469 5.27 1.53 41.62
C THR A 469 4.51 2.71 40.99
N PRO A 470 5.20 3.76 40.51
CA PRO A 470 4.54 4.93 39.96
C PRO A 470 4.23 4.79 38.46
N ASN A 471 2.98 5.07 38.12
CA ASN A 471 2.51 5.84 36.97
C ASN A 471 3.38 5.86 35.68
N MET A 472 2.93 5.15 34.65
CA MET A 472 3.26 5.43 33.25
C MET A 472 1.98 5.63 32.44
N SER A 473 2.08 6.53 31.47
CA SER A 473 1.06 7.00 30.53
C SER A 473 0.32 5.89 29.77
N ASP A 474 -0.89 6.22 29.28
CA ASP A 474 -1.20 5.83 27.91
C ASP A 474 -2.09 6.84 27.17
N SER A 475 -1.75 7.10 25.92
CA SER A 475 -2.51 7.94 24.99
C SER A 475 -3.30 7.04 24.05
N ARG A 476 -4.59 7.30 23.83
CA ARG A 476 -5.31 6.72 22.68
C ARG A 476 -6.13 7.74 21.91
N THR A 477 -5.77 7.84 20.64
CA THR A 477 -6.52 8.50 19.57
C THR A 477 -7.84 7.79 19.27
N SER A 478 -8.87 8.57 18.96
CA SER A 478 -9.87 8.20 17.97
C SER A 478 -10.25 9.43 17.14
N HIS A 479 -10.43 9.24 15.84
CA HIS A 479 -10.82 10.31 14.91
C HIS A 479 -12.34 10.55 14.94
N HIS A 480 -12.79 11.80 14.75
CA HIS A 480 -13.65 12.15 13.61
C HIS A 480 -13.79 13.67 13.40
N HIS A 481 -14.19 14.03 12.17
CA HIS A 481 -14.06 15.30 11.44
C HIS A 481 -14.73 16.58 12.04
N PRO A 482 -14.34 17.77 11.52
CA PRO A 482 -14.89 19.07 11.92
C PRO A 482 -16.14 19.50 11.13
N HIS A 483 -16.75 20.60 11.60
CA HIS A 483 -17.85 21.35 10.99
C HIS A 483 -17.82 21.47 9.45
N LEU A 484 -18.99 21.25 8.85
CA LEU A 484 -19.42 21.90 7.60
C LEU A 484 -20.70 22.70 7.86
N LYS A 485 -20.77 23.91 7.26
CA LYS A 485 -21.93 24.79 7.32
C LYS A 485 -22.96 24.35 6.27
N SER A 486 -24.24 24.35 6.63
CA SER A 486 -25.33 24.30 5.65
C SER A 486 -25.55 25.68 5.02
N PRO A 487 -25.95 25.70 3.74
CA PRO A 487 -27.16 26.44 3.39
C PRO A 487 -28.14 25.66 2.49
N THR A 488 -29.40 26.04 2.63
CA THR A 488 -30.57 25.78 1.79
C THR A 488 -30.34 25.56 0.28
N ALA A 489 -31.01 24.57 -0.33
CA ALA A 489 -32.19 24.81 -1.21
C ALA A 489 -32.71 23.55 -1.96
N ASN A 490 -34.05 23.48 -2.05
CA ASN A 490 -34.91 22.98 -3.13
C ASN A 490 -34.84 21.55 -3.72
N ALA A 491 -36.05 21.00 -3.82
CA ALA A 491 -36.50 19.82 -4.57
C ALA A 491 -36.20 19.83 -6.07
N THR A 492 -36.31 18.67 -6.74
CA THR A 492 -37.42 18.33 -7.68
C THR A 492 -37.30 16.90 -8.26
N ALA A 493 -38.47 16.30 -8.52
CA ALA A 493 -38.88 15.11 -9.27
C ALA A 493 -37.88 14.13 -9.97
N ILE A 494 -38.33 12.87 -9.94
CA ILE A 494 -37.95 11.67 -10.70
C ILE A 494 -38.51 11.75 -12.15
N PRO A 495 -37.83 11.15 -13.15
CA PRO A 495 -38.45 10.04 -13.91
C PRO A 495 -37.73 8.70 -13.72
#